data_AF-A0A172TN81-F1
#
_entry.id   AF-A0A172TN81-F1
#
_cell.length_a   1.000
_cell.length_b   1.000
_cell.length_c   1.000
_cell.angle_alpha   90.00
_cell.angle_beta   90.00
_cell.angle_gamma   90.00
#
_symmetry.space_group_name_H-M   'P 1'
#
loop_
_entity.id
_entity.type
_entity.pdbx_description
1 polymer ?
#
loop_
_entity_poly.entity_id
_entity_poly.type
_entity_poly.pdbx_seq_one_letter_code
_entity_poly.pdbx_strand_id
1 'polypeptide(L)'
;MNFRKLVLLAMTLDIGLGLLLGWGAYYGFTVIPHFSFLGGTPEIAPVQRPGITAAIPFHLPSLQQLKIQLTPFKVEHIHMEWTVPMTILYILVHSYIRGMYIGGIHALVQGKPYNMLSGGRMFFKRMIGWTVFETFTGAIVFISALFLWPLGIVLSLLFLFFSLAPYLIIIQDLRVAKALNTSATYMKKYFSSFIPLVILALVCTLSISLISLLEEPINVYLVLILYSCTGTWLIYEFVKKLTDCLTKDGETIADYPAVAARYGRWAQGFSYVLLITLPLAGVYVAQGSYLTAFQPLQSMREMEGVGYSADYSEAYRLSKQSYHTYAWSQDSYRIRLNLPQWTVEDAPDELRGTGEILWSVDQDEYKNKGNTTYNTVENVKEKDRFFYRLSKEKGTDGSFYYSSLSGTAGLTTEDGDSRNVLDIKMMVSGDGKSVFIAQHPARFPVLEIPASSDGNYMLPAPSHVNPNEFKYYWFSNERTQEDIFTMLQAKNQTIHLSDGIPAQMIASLQEADGETLGKRLEYLRSRNMEVRGPDWSASEWTTYLRGLYRGADVTTVMTYLSRTGLTDGGYKGEVLSKNSDRVQKYKATLSFPNGEIVVVYTEKQGKLTGLSIQVPN
;
A
#
# COMPACT_ATOMS: atom_id res chain seq x y z
N MET A 1 -20.52 -29.92 -23.51
CA MET A 1 -21.22 -29.40 -22.29
C MET A 1 -20.31 -29.41 -21.06
N ASN A 2 -19.50 -30.45 -20.82
CA ASN A 2 -18.68 -30.55 -19.61
C ASN A 2 -17.50 -29.56 -19.59
N PHE A 3 -16.87 -29.26 -20.73
CA PHE A 3 -15.73 -28.33 -20.82
C PHE A 3 -16.04 -26.94 -20.25
N ARG A 4 -17.13 -26.29 -20.72
CA ARG A 4 -17.55 -24.98 -20.21
C ARG A 4 -17.76 -24.97 -18.70
N LYS A 5 -18.36 -26.03 -18.14
CA LYS A 5 -18.60 -26.11 -16.69
C LYS A 5 -17.29 -26.18 -15.91
N LEU A 6 -16.27 -26.86 -16.46
CA LEU A 6 -14.94 -26.93 -15.87
C LEU A 6 -14.24 -25.57 -15.89
N VAL A 7 -14.36 -24.84 -17.00
CA VAL A 7 -13.85 -23.46 -17.11
C VAL A 7 -14.53 -22.54 -16.08
N LEU A 8 -15.86 -22.58 -15.98
CA LEU A 8 -16.60 -21.79 -14.99
C LEU A 8 -16.22 -22.15 -13.55
N LEU A 9 -15.99 -23.43 -13.25
CA LEU A 9 -15.56 -23.89 -11.93
C LEU A 9 -14.18 -23.32 -11.58
N ALA A 10 -13.23 -23.34 -12.52
CA ALA A 10 -11.90 -22.77 -12.33
C ALA A 10 -11.98 -21.25 -12.08
N MET A 11 -12.71 -20.51 -12.91
CA MET A 11 -12.92 -19.06 -12.74
C MET A 11 -13.55 -18.73 -11.39
N THR A 12 -14.60 -19.47 -10.99
CA THR A 12 -15.31 -19.22 -9.72
C THR A 12 -14.39 -19.42 -8.52
N LEU A 13 -13.52 -20.44 -8.58
CA LEU A 13 -12.53 -20.68 -7.53
C LEU A 13 -11.51 -19.55 -7.45
N ASP A 14 -10.97 -19.10 -8.59
CA ASP A 14 -9.99 -18.02 -8.64
C ASP A 14 -10.58 -16.70 -8.10
N ILE A 15 -11.80 -16.34 -8.51
CA ILE A 15 -12.51 -15.17 -8.01
C ILE A 15 -12.82 -15.31 -6.52
N GLY A 16 -13.30 -16.48 -6.10
CA GLY A 16 -13.59 -16.77 -4.69
C GLY A 16 -12.35 -16.70 -3.81
N LEU A 17 -11.19 -17.11 -4.33
CA LEU A 17 -9.92 -16.97 -3.64
C LEU A 17 -9.47 -15.52 -3.55
N GLY A 18 -9.60 -14.73 -4.63
CA GLY A 18 -9.34 -13.29 -4.60
C GLY A 18 -10.20 -12.56 -3.56
N LEU A 19 -11.48 -12.91 -3.46
CA LEU A 19 -12.39 -12.43 -2.41
C LEU A 19 -11.91 -12.82 -1.01
N LEU A 20 -11.55 -14.09 -0.80
CA LEU A 20 -11.07 -14.57 0.50
C LEU A 20 -9.76 -13.90 0.91
N LEU A 21 -8.85 -13.69 -0.03
CA LEU A 21 -7.56 -13.05 0.22
C LEU A 21 -7.72 -11.57 0.56
N GLY A 22 -8.52 -10.80 -0.18
CA GLY A 22 -8.75 -9.41 0.19
C GLY A 22 -9.66 -9.27 1.43
N TRP A 23 -10.52 -10.25 1.71
CA TRP A 23 -11.20 -10.36 3.00
C TRP A 23 -10.20 -10.55 4.15
N GLY A 24 -9.25 -11.46 3.97
CA GLY A 24 -8.12 -11.65 4.88
C GLY A 24 -7.35 -10.36 5.12
N ALA A 25 -7.01 -9.68 4.04
CA ALA A 25 -6.28 -8.41 4.08
C ALA A 25 -7.04 -7.32 4.88
N TYR A 26 -8.35 -7.21 4.70
CA TYR A 26 -9.20 -6.23 5.39
C TYR A 26 -9.42 -6.57 6.87
N TYR A 27 -9.58 -7.85 7.25
CA TYR A 27 -9.78 -8.27 8.65
C TYR A 27 -8.51 -8.66 9.38
N GLY A 28 -7.35 -8.64 8.72
CA GLY A 28 -6.06 -8.97 9.30
C GLY A 28 -5.79 -10.47 9.47
N PHE A 29 -6.28 -11.32 8.57
CA PHE A 29 -5.93 -12.75 8.52
C PHE A 29 -5.35 -13.14 7.16
N THR A 30 -4.78 -14.34 7.07
CA THR A 30 -4.26 -14.88 5.81
C THR A 30 -4.63 -16.35 5.63
N VAL A 31 -4.33 -16.91 4.46
CA VAL A 31 -4.66 -18.28 4.09
C VAL A 31 -3.42 -18.94 3.48
N ILE A 32 -2.90 -20.00 4.11
CA ILE A 32 -1.74 -20.75 3.58
C ILE A 32 -2.12 -21.61 2.37
N PRO A 33 -1.30 -21.66 1.30
CA PRO A 33 0.08 -21.18 1.19
C PRO A 33 0.26 -19.74 0.70
N HIS A 34 -0.81 -18.95 0.61
CA HIS A 34 -0.75 -17.54 0.22
C HIS A 34 -0.24 -16.63 1.35
N PHE A 35 0.68 -17.14 2.17
CA PHE A 35 1.44 -16.34 3.13
C PHE A 35 2.43 -15.44 2.40
N SER A 36 2.24 -14.14 2.53
CA SER A 36 3.27 -13.15 2.26
C SER A 36 4.12 -13.03 3.53
N PHE A 37 5.04 -13.98 3.76
CA PHE A 37 5.88 -14.01 4.98
C PHE A 37 6.93 -12.88 5.03
N LEU A 38 6.97 -12.00 4.03
CA LEU A 38 7.90 -10.89 4.00
C LEU A 38 7.22 -9.63 4.54
N GLY A 39 7.26 -9.49 5.87
CA GLY A 39 7.73 -8.25 6.50
C GLY A 39 9.21 -8.00 6.24
N GLY A 40 9.70 -8.37 5.04
CA GLY A 40 10.95 -7.87 4.51
C GLY A 40 10.73 -6.40 4.19
N THR A 41 11.75 -5.59 4.43
CA THR A 41 11.74 -4.17 4.13
C THR A 41 11.07 -3.88 2.77
N PRO A 42 10.39 -2.73 2.61
CA PRO A 42 9.78 -2.31 1.35
C PRO A 42 10.77 -2.25 0.17
N GLU A 43 12.06 -2.47 0.42
CA GLU A 43 13.18 -2.13 -0.43
C GLU A 43 13.31 -2.99 -1.70
N ILE A 44 12.72 -4.19 -1.78
CA ILE A 44 12.95 -5.08 -2.95
C ILE A 44 11.75 -5.96 -3.34
N ALA A 45 10.52 -5.56 -3.04
CA ALA A 45 9.39 -6.01 -3.87
C ALA A 45 9.17 -4.91 -4.91
N PRO A 46 9.89 -4.93 -6.05
CA PRO A 46 9.63 -3.94 -7.08
C PRO A 46 8.14 -3.98 -7.39
N VAL A 47 7.50 -2.81 -7.28
CA VAL A 47 6.31 -2.40 -8.04
C VAL A 47 6.19 -3.33 -9.22
N GLN A 48 5.13 -4.15 -9.21
CA GLN A 48 4.89 -5.24 -10.13
C GLN A 48 5.49 -4.91 -11.50
N ARG A 49 6.64 -5.52 -11.81
CA ARG A 49 7.18 -5.46 -13.16
C ARG A 49 6.08 -6.00 -14.09
N PRO A 50 5.98 -5.51 -15.34
CA PRO A 50 5.30 -6.24 -16.39
C PRO A 50 6.03 -7.59 -16.55
N GLY A 51 5.54 -8.60 -15.84
CA GLY A 51 6.09 -9.95 -15.77
C GLY A 51 5.14 -10.95 -16.42
N ILE A 52 5.50 -12.23 -16.36
CA ILE A 52 4.62 -13.32 -16.82
C ILE A 52 3.48 -13.45 -15.79
N THR A 53 2.31 -12.90 -16.14
CA THR A 53 1.12 -12.81 -15.28
C THR A 53 0.34 -14.11 -15.18
N ALA A 54 0.53 -14.99 -16.17
CA ALA A 54 -0.05 -16.33 -16.23
C ALA A 54 0.99 -17.39 -15.77
N ALA A 55 0.57 -18.36 -14.96
CA ALA A 55 1.43 -19.50 -14.57
C ALA A 55 1.20 -20.71 -15.50
N ILE A 56 2.05 -21.73 -15.46
CA ILE A 56 1.71 -23.01 -16.12
C ILE A 56 0.62 -23.71 -15.30
N PRO A 57 -0.54 -24.06 -15.87
CA PRO A 57 -1.63 -24.69 -15.13
C PRO A 57 -1.30 -26.15 -14.82
N PHE A 58 -1.06 -26.45 -13.54
CA PHE A 58 -0.63 -27.79 -13.10
C PHE A 58 -1.75 -28.73 -12.69
N HIS A 59 -2.88 -28.22 -12.20
CA HIS A 59 -4.01 -29.03 -11.71
C HIS A 59 -5.34 -28.28 -11.80
N LEU A 60 -5.27 -26.94 -11.77
CA LEU A 60 -6.32 -25.98 -12.06
C LEU A 60 -5.66 -24.78 -12.77
N PRO A 61 -6.31 -24.14 -13.75
CA PRO A 61 -5.93 -22.81 -14.20
C PRO A 61 -6.09 -21.88 -13.01
N SER A 62 -5.01 -21.18 -12.64
CA SER A 62 -5.06 -20.17 -11.60
C SER A 62 -4.30 -18.90 -11.95
N LEU A 63 -4.99 -17.76 -11.98
CA LEU A 63 -4.35 -16.47 -12.23
C LEU A 63 -3.70 -15.92 -10.97
N GLN A 64 -2.41 -15.58 -11.08
CA GLN A 64 -1.71 -14.95 -9.96
C GLN A 64 -2.19 -13.52 -9.74
N GLN A 65 -2.58 -12.77 -10.78
CA GLN A 65 -3.06 -11.38 -10.67
C GLN A 65 -4.26 -11.22 -9.72
N LEU A 66 -5.22 -12.15 -9.71
CA LEU A 66 -6.35 -12.14 -8.77
C LEU A 66 -5.95 -12.50 -7.33
N LYS A 67 -4.73 -13.01 -7.15
CA LYS A 67 -4.15 -13.40 -5.87
C LYS A 67 -3.04 -12.46 -5.43
N ILE A 68 -2.64 -11.52 -6.28
CA ILE A 68 -1.84 -10.40 -5.83
C ILE A 68 -2.75 -9.70 -4.85
N GLN A 69 -2.28 -9.60 -3.61
CA GLN A 69 -2.94 -8.77 -2.62
C GLN A 69 -3.23 -7.45 -3.31
N LEU A 70 -4.48 -6.98 -3.23
CA LEU A 70 -4.82 -5.60 -3.52
C LEU A 70 -3.68 -4.77 -2.92
N THR A 71 -2.87 -4.16 -3.78
CA THR A 71 -1.46 -3.85 -3.52
C THR A 71 -1.17 -2.99 -2.26
N PRO A 72 -2.16 -2.32 -1.62
CA PRO A 72 -1.89 -1.65 -0.33
C PRO A 72 -1.96 -2.54 0.92
N PHE A 73 -2.57 -3.73 0.92
CA PHE A 73 -2.84 -4.44 2.19
C PHE A 73 -1.60 -5.11 2.79
N LYS A 74 -0.96 -4.41 3.73
CA LYS A 74 0.03 -5.00 4.63
C LYS A 74 -0.68 -5.60 5.84
N VAL A 75 -0.55 -6.92 6.02
CA VAL A 75 -1.00 -7.59 7.24
C VAL A 75 0.20 -7.71 8.18
N GLU A 76 0.51 -6.65 8.93
CA GLU A 76 1.58 -6.71 9.95
C GLU A 76 1.14 -7.50 11.19
N HIS A 77 -0.12 -7.38 11.58
CA HIS A 77 -0.73 -8.19 12.64
C HIS A 77 -1.71 -9.21 12.05
N ILE A 78 -1.25 -10.46 12.01
CA ILE A 78 -2.03 -11.62 11.57
C ILE A 78 -2.79 -12.18 12.79
N HIS A 79 -4.11 -12.08 12.76
CA HIS A 79 -5.00 -12.76 13.69
C HIS A 79 -4.94 -14.27 13.44
N MET A 80 -4.16 -14.98 14.26
CA MET A 80 -3.94 -16.42 14.11
C MET A 80 -5.23 -17.21 14.36
N GLU A 81 -6.10 -16.70 15.25
CA GLU A 81 -7.42 -17.23 15.57
C GLU A 81 -8.35 -17.32 14.34
N TRP A 82 -8.19 -16.42 13.35
CA TRP A 82 -8.94 -16.44 12.09
C TRP A 82 -8.18 -17.13 10.97
N THR A 83 -6.85 -17.00 10.95
CA THR A 83 -5.97 -17.58 9.93
C THR A 83 -6.07 -19.11 9.87
N VAL A 84 -6.06 -19.78 11.03
CA VAL A 84 -6.15 -21.25 11.10
C VAL A 84 -7.49 -21.78 10.56
N PRO A 85 -8.68 -21.35 11.05
CA PRO A 85 -9.95 -21.86 10.54
C PRO A 85 -10.17 -21.50 9.06
N MET A 86 -9.78 -20.30 8.61
CA MET A 86 -9.91 -19.92 7.20
C MET A 86 -8.99 -20.74 6.29
N THR A 87 -7.80 -21.09 6.76
CA THR A 87 -6.91 -22.03 6.07
C THR A 87 -7.52 -23.42 5.96
N ILE A 88 -8.08 -23.95 7.05
CA ILE A 88 -8.74 -25.27 7.04
C ILE A 88 -9.91 -25.25 6.06
N LEU A 89 -10.75 -24.21 6.12
CA LEU A 89 -11.87 -24.02 5.19
C LEU A 89 -11.39 -23.98 3.73
N TYR A 90 -10.34 -23.22 3.44
CA TYR A 90 -9.72 -23.17 2.13
C TYR A 90 -9.23 -24.55 1.67
N ILE A 91 -8.48 -25.28 2.49
CA ILE A 91 -8.00 -26.63 2.15
C ILE A 91 -9.16 -27.56 1.82
N LEU A 92 -10.25 -27.52 2.59
CA LEU A 92 -11.44 -28.33 2.34
C LEU A 92 -12.11 -27.95 1.02
N VAL A 93 -12.41 -26.67 0.81
CA VAL A 93 -13.08 -26.19 -0.41
C VAL A 93 -12.22 -26.47 -1.66
N HIS A 94 -10.93 -26.15 -1.59
CA HIS A 94 -9.97 -26.36 -2.67
C HIS A 94 -9.82 -27.85 -3.02
N SER A 95 -9.75 -28.72 -2.01
CA SER A 95 -9.67 -30.18 -2.22
C SER A 95 -10.93 -30.74 -2.88
N TYR A 96 -12.11 -30.26 -2.48
CA TYR A 96 -13.38 -30.67 -3.07
C TYR A 96 -13.45 -30.26 -4.55
N ILE A 97 -13.14 -28.98 -4.85
CA ILE A 97 -13.16 -28.44 -6.20
C ILE A 97 -12.13 -29.10 -7.11
N ARG A 98 -10.92 -29.38 -6.62
CA ARG A 98 -9.90 -30.13 -7.38
C ARG A 98 -10.41 -31.52 -7.78
N GLY A 99 -11.11 -32.21 -6.88
CA GLY A 99 -11.78 -33.49 -7.17
C GLY A 99 -12.89 -33.36 -8.22
N MET A 100 -13.69 -32.30 -8.15
CA MET A 100 -14.72 -31.98 -9.17
C MET A 100 -14.08 -31.69 -10.55
N TYR A 101 -12.96 -30.98 -10.55
CA TYR A 101 -12.33 -30.50 -11.77
C TYR A 101 -11.59 -31.61 -12.51
N ILE A 102 -10.61 -32.25 -11.86
CA ILE A 102 -9.82 -33.33 -12.49
C ILE A 102 -10.72 -34.54 -12.79
N GLY A 103 -11.68 -34.86 -11.92
CA GLY A 103 -12.67 -35.92 -12.16
C GLY A 103 -13.53 -35.63 -13.39
N GLY A 104 -13.92 -34.36 -13.61
CA GLY A 104 -14.68 -33.96 -14.77
C GLY A 104 -13.87 -33.95 -16.06
N ILE A 105 -12.56 -33.66 -15.99
CA ILE A 105 -11.64 -33.83 -17.12
C ILE A 105 -11.47 -35.31 -17.47
N HIS A 106 -11.28 -36.19 -16.47
CA HIS A 106 -11.19 -37.63 -16.69
C HIS A 106 -12.45 -38.19 -17.38
N ALA A 107 -13.64 -37.83 -16.87
CA ALA A 107 -14.90 -38.21 -17.49
C ALA A 107 -15.06 -37.64 -18.92
N LEU A 108 -14.55 -36.43 -19.19
CA LEU A 108 -14.54 -35.84 -20.53
C LEU A 108 -13.62 -36.60 -21.48
N VAL A 109 -12.44 -37.05 -21.02
CA VAL A 109 -11.51 -37.90 -21.80
C VAL A 109 -12.16 -39.25 -22.14
N GLN A 110 -12.90 -39.85 -21.20
CA GLN A 110 -13.66 -41.08 -21.42
C GLN A 110 -14.96 -40.89 -22.22
N GLY A 111 -15.33 -39.66 -22.59
CA GLY A 111 -16.58 -39.36 -23.31
C GLY A 111 -17.85 -39.59 -22.48
N LYS A 112 -17.76 -39.61 -21.15
CA LYS A 112 -18.86 -39.95 -20.24
C LYS A 112 -19.59 -38.73 -19.68
N PRO A 113 -20.89 -38.84 -19.37
CA PRO A 113 -21.62 -37.79 -18.65
C PRO A 113 -21.07 -37.64 -17.24
N TYR A 114 -20.91 -36.40 -16.79
CA TYR A 114 -20.26 -36.09 -15.52
C TYR A 114 -21.18 -35.25 -14.62
N ASN A 115 -21.35 -35.69 -13.38
CA ASN A 115 -21.93 -34.89 -12.32
C ASN A 115 -20.81 -34.40 -11.39
N MET A 116 -20.61 -33.08 -11.36
CA MET A 116 -19.50 -32.47 -10.64
C MET A 116 -19.58 -32.74 -9.14
N LEU A 117 -20.78 -32.67 -8.55
CA LEU A 117 -20.96 -32.86 -7.11
C LEU A 117 -20.62 -34.29 -6.67
N SER A 118 -20.97 -35.30 -7.47
CA SER A 118 -20.63 -36.69 -7.17
C SER A 118 -19.13 -36.94 -7.31
N GLY A 119 -18.48 -36.35 -8.32
CA GLY A 119 -17.03 -36.48 -8.48
C GLY A 119 -16.23 -35.81 -7.37
N GLY A 120 -16.67 -34.62 -6.93
CA GLY A 120 -16.12 -33.97 -5.74
C GLY A 120 -16.22 -34.87 -4.52
N ARG A 121 -17.41 -35.43 -4.23
CA ARG A 121 -17.63 -36.34 -3.08
C ARG A 121 -16.78 -37.60 -3.15
N MET A 122 -16.68 -38.21 -4.32
CA MET A 122 -15.96 -39.47 -4.53
C MET A 122 -14.47 -39.34 -4.20
N PHE A 123 -13.82 -38.27 -4.65
CA PHE A 123 -12.37 -38.08 -4.47
C PHE A 123 -11.98 -37.20 -3.27
N PHE A 124 -12.96 -36.59 -2.59
CA PHE A 124 -12.74 -35.59 -1.55
C PHE A 124 -11.69 -35.98 -0.51
N LYS A 125 -11.88 -37.12 0.16
CA LYS A 125 -10.98 -37.57 1.24
C LYS A 125 -9.54 -37.75 0.77
N ARG A 126 -9.34 -38.22 -0.46
CA ARG A 126 -8.00 -38.43 -1.04
C ARG A 126 -7.38 -37.12 -1.49
N MET A 127 -8.20 -36.20 -2.02
CA MET A 127 -7.77 -34.85 -2.39
C MET A 127 -7.39 -34.00 -1.19
N ILE A 128 -8.03 -34.17 -0.03
CA ILE A 128 -7.58 -33.54 1.22
C ILE A 128 -6.16 -33.99 1.55
N GLY A 129 -5.90 -35.30 1.54
CA GLY A 129 -4.57 -35.83 1.83
C GLY A 129 -3.50 -35.28 0.89
N TRP A 130 -3.81 -35.15 -0.41
CA TRP A 130 -2.92 -34.52 -1.38
C TRP A 130 -2.72 -33.02 -1.13
N THR A 131 -3.78 -32.25 -0.87
CA THR A 131 -3.68 -30.80 -0.64
C THR A 131 -2.91 -30.50 0.65
N VAL A 132 -3.10 -31.29 1.71
CA VAL A 132 -2.31 -31.18 2.95
C VAL A 132 -0.83 -31.47 2.68
N PHE A 133 -0.54 -32.54 1.93
CA PHE A 133 0.82 -32.87 1.53
C PHE A 133 1.46 -31.72 0.73
N GLU A 134 0.79 -31.24 -0.32
CA GLU A 134 1.24 -30.13 -1.17
C GLU A 134 1.47 -28.85 -0.37
N THR A 135 0.57 -28.52 0.57
CA THR A 135 0.69 -27.34 1.42
C THR A 135 1.91 -27.43 2.34
N PHE A 136 2.10 -28.58 2.98
CA PHE A 136 3.23 -28.80 3.89
C PHE A 136 4.57 -28.83 3.16
N THR A 137 4.65 -29.52 2.02
CA THR A 137 5.86 -29.54 1.19
C THR A 137 6.14 -28.17 0.58
N GLY A 138 5.10 -27.45 0.15
CA GLY A 138 5.22 -26.08 -0.35
C GLY A 138 5.78 -25.13 0.70
N ALA A 139 5.31 -25.23 1.95
CA ALA A 139 5.85 -24.47 3.08
C ALA A 139 7.34 -24.79 3.33
N ILE A 140 7.73 -26.07 3.30
CA ILE A 140 9.13 -26.48 3.44
C ILE A 140 9.99 -25.92 2.30
N VAL A 141 9.53 -26.02 1.06
CA VAL A 141 10.22 -25.47 -0.12
C VAL A 141 10.39 -23.97 0.02
N PHE A 142 9.34 -23.26 0.43
CA PHE A 142 9.37 -21.81 0.62
C PHE A 142 10.36 -21.39 1.72
N ILE A 143 10.27 -21.99 2.90
CA ILE A 143 11.20 -21.74 4.02
C ILE A 143 12.64 -22.05 3.58
N SER A 144 12.85 -23.17 2.90
CA SER A 144 14.17 -23.54 2.39
C SER A 144 14.68 -22.55 1.35
N ALA A 145 13.82 -22.06 0.44
CA ALA A 145 14.21 -21.06 -0.55
C ALA A 145 14.60 -19.72 0.10
N LEU A 146 13.94 -19.36 1.21
CA LEU A 146 14.20 -18.13 1.95
C LEU A 146 15.56 -18.17 2.67
N PHE A 147 15.86 -19.26 3.38
CA PHE A 147 17.09 -19.36 4.17
C PHE A 147 18.27 -19.98 3.41
N LEU A 148 18.00 -20.83 2.42
CA LEU A 148 18.95 -21.65 1.66
C LEU A 148 18.49 -21.80 0.20
N TRP A 149 18.53 -20.70 -0.56
CA TRP A 149 17.98 -20.66 -1.94
C TRP A 149 18.33 -21.86 -2.85
N PRO A 150 19.56 -22.44 -2.84
CA PRO A 150 19.86 -23.59 -3.68
C PRO A 150 19.08 -24.83 -3.26
N LEU A 151 18.89 -25.02 -1.94
CA LEU A 151 18.10 -26.11 -1.40
C LEU A 151 16.63 -25.96 -1.79
N GLY A 152 16.08 -24.74 -1.76
CA GLY A 152 14.73 -24.45 -2.24
C GLY A 152 14.51 -24.85 -3.71
N ILE A 153 15.47 -24.55 -4.58
CA ILE A 153 15.41 -24.95 -6.00
C ILE A 153 15.45 -26.47 -6.15
N VAL A 154 16.37 -27.14 -5.45
CA VAL A 154 16.47 -28.61 -5.49
C VAL A 154 15.18 -29.28 -5.01
N LEU A 155 14.60 -28.79 -3.90
CA LEU A 155 13.33 -29.30 -3.38
C LEU A 155 12.17 -29.04 -4.34
N SER A 156 12.15 -27.89 -5.03
CA SER A 156 11.15 -27.58 -6.06
C SER A 156 11.21 -28.56 -7.23
N LEU A 157 12.42 -28.87 -7.70
CA LEU A 157 12.63 -29.87 -8.77
C LEU A 157 12.23 -31.28 -8.31
N LEU A 158 12.52 -31.64 -7.07
CA LEU A 158 12.07 -32.91 -6.49
C LEU A 158 10.54 -32.97 -6.40
N PHE A 159 9.89 -31.88 -6.01
CA PHE A 159 8.43 -31.82 -5.91
C PHE A 159 7.74 -31.99 -7.28
N LEU A 160 8.37 -31.54 -8.37
CA LEU A 160 7.85 -31.73 -9.72
C LEU A 160 7.60 -33.22 -10.05
N PHE A 161 8.41 -34.14 -9.53
CA PHE A 161 8.19 -35.59 -9.72
C PHE A 161 6.91 -36.11 -9.06
N PHE A 162 6.41 -35.43 -8.03
CA PHE A 162 5.18 -35.80 -7.32
C PHE A 162 3.92 -35.13 -7.89
N SER A 163 4.08 -34.18 -8.82
CA SER A 163 2.96 -33.43 -9.42
C SER A 163 1.93 -34.29 -10.17
N LEU A 164 2.27 -35.53 -10.53
CA LEU A 164 1.36 -36.51 -11.16
C LEU A 164 0.38 -37.16 -10.17
N ALA A 165 0.68 -37.16 -8.87
CA ALA A 165 -0.13 -37.86 -7.87
C ALA A 165 -1.64 -37.49 -7.88
N PRO A 166 -2.08 -36.22 -7.96
CA PRO A 166 -3.51 -35.90 -7.99
C PRO A 166 -4.23 -36.47 -9.21
N TYR A 167 -3.54 -36.63 -10.34
CA TYR A 167 -4.08 -37.25 -11.54
C TYR A 167 -4.21 -38.76 -11.38
N LEU A 168 -3.20 -39.43 -10.82
CA LEU A 168 -3.22 -40.88 -10.60
C LEU A 168 -4.27 -41.29 -9.55
N ILE A 169 -4.53 -40.44 -8.54
CA ILE A 169 -5.62 -40.65 -7.58
C ILE A 169 -6.97 -40.79 -8.30
N ILE A 170 -7.18 -40.07 -9.41
CA ILE A 170 -8.45 -40.03 -10.13
C ILE A 170 -8.48 -41.03 -11.28
N ILE A 171 -7.45 -41.06 -12.13
CA ILE A 171 -7.41 -41.91 -13.33
C ILE A 171 -7.36 -43.39 -12.97
N GLN A 172 -6.66 -43.75 -11.90
CA GLN A 172 -6.45 -45.15 -11.48
C GLN A 172 -7.13 -45.47 -10.13
N ASP A 173 -7.90 -44.55 -9.56
CA ASP A 173 -8.52 -44.67 -8.23
C ASP A 173 -7.53 -45.06 -7.11
N LEU A 174 -6.31 -44.50 -7.13
CA LEU A 174 -5.29 -44.82 -6.13
C LEU A 174 -5.51 -44.10 -4.79
N ARG A 175 -5.04 -44.72 -3.70
CA ARG A 175 -4.85 -44.05 -2.40
C ARG A 175 -3.66 -43.10 -2.48
N VAL A 176 -3.69 -42.02 -1.67
CA VAL A 176 -2.66 -40.95 -1.68
C VAL A 176 -1.23 -41.49 -1.57
N ALA A 177 -0.95 -42.38 -0.60
CA ALA A 177 0.39 -42.94 -0.43
C ALA A 177 0.88 -43.75 -1.65
N LYS A 178 -0.02 -44.52 -2.28
CA LYS A 178 0.31 -45.28 -3.50
C LYS A 178 0.51 -44.33 -4.68
N ALA A 179 -0.35 -43.34 -4.84
CA ALA A 179 -0.21 -42.32 -5.88
C ALA A 179 1.10 -41.54 -5.78
N LEU A 180 1.54 -41.15 -4.57
CA LEU A 180 2.82 -40.49 -4.35
C LEU A 180 4.00 -41.38 -4.76
N ASN A 181 4.01 -42.64 -4.32
CA ASN A 181 5.08 -43.57 -4.66
C ASN A 181 5.16 -43.84 -6.17
N THR A 182 4.01 -44.01 -6.82
CA THR A 182 3.94 -44.30 -8.26
C THR A 182 4.19 -43.06 -9.12
N SER A 183 3.86 -41.86 -8.64
CA SER A 183 3.98 -40.61 -9.40
C SER A 183 5.40 -40.34 -9.92
N ALA A 184 6.42 -40.48 -9.08
CA ALA A 184 7.81 -40.24 -9.49
C ALA A 184 8.26 -41.24 -10.56
N THR A 185 7.84 -42.50 -10.46
CA THR A 185 8.17 -43.56 -11.42
C THR A 185 7.54 -43.26 -12.78
N TYR A 186 6.24 -42.96 -12.82
CA TYR A 186 5.57 -42.60 -14.07
C TYR A 186 6.04 -41.26 -14.63
N MET A 187 6.36 -40.28 -13.78
CA MET A 187 6.93 -39.01 -14.24
C MET A 187 8.24 -39.26 -14.98
N LYS A 188 9.17 -40.04 -14.39
CA LYS A 188 10.43 -40.40 -15.05
C LYS A 188 10.21 -41.15 -16.35
N LYS A 189 9.27 -42.11 -16.36
CA LYS A 189 8.98 -42.95 -17.54
C LYS A 189 8.38 -42.15 -18.70
N TYR A 190 7.47 -41.23 -18.41
CA TYR A 190 6.71 -40.48 -19.43
C TYR A 190 7.19 -39.04 -19.65
N PHE A 191 8.24 -38.61 -18.94
CA PHE A 191 8.75 -37.23 -18.99
C PHE A 191 8.93 -36.72 -20.43
N SER A 192 9.61 -37.50 -21.27
CA SER A 192 9.87 -37.16 -22.67
C SER A 192 8.58 -37.00 -23.49
N SER A 193 7.56 -37.79 -23.18
CA SER A 193 6.25 -37.69 -23.83
C SER A 193 5.51 -36.40 -23.47
N PHE A 194 5.78 -35.80 -22.30
CA PHE A 194 5.14 -34.56 -21.88
C PHE A 194 5.85 -33.29 -22.37
N ILE A 195 7.11 -33.36 -22.81
CA ILE A 195 7.89 -32.19 -23.27
C ILE A 195 7.15 -31.33 -24.31
N PRO A 196 6.53 -31.88 -25.38
CA PRO A 196 5.82 -31.05 -26.36
C PRO A 196 4.65 -30.27 -25.75
N LEU A 197 3.96 -30.86 -24.77
CA LEU A 197 2.86 -30.21 -24.08
C LEU A 197 3.36 -29.10 -23.16
N VAL A 198 4.50 -29.30 -22.50
CA VAL A 198 5.16 -28.27 -21.68
C VAL A 198 5.59 -27.08 -22.53
N ILE A 199 6.20 -27.32 -23.70
CA ILE A 199 6.57 -26.25 -24.63
C ILE A 199 5.33 -25.49 -25.11
N LEU A 200 4.27 -26.21 -25.48
CA LEU A 200 3.00 -25.59 -25.88
C LEU A 200 2.39 -24.75 -24.74
N ALA A 201 2.40 -25.27 -23.51
CA ALA A 201 1.93 -24.54 -22.34
C ALA A 201 2.74 -23.26 -22.08
N LEU A 202 4.06 -23.32 -22.24
CA LEU A 202 4.94 -22.15 -22.15
C LEU A 202 4.59 -21.10 -23.21
N VAL A 203 4.42 -21.49 -24.47
CA VAL A 203 4.04 -20.58 -25.56
C VAL A 203 2.68 -19.94 -25.31
N CYS A 204 1.69 -20.74 -24.88
CA CYS A 204 0.36 -20.22 -24.54
C CYS A 204 0.42 -19.23 -23.38
N THR A 205 1.15 -19.57 -22.32
CA THR A 205 1.33 -18.72 -21.13
C THR A 205 2.02 -17.41 -21.48
N LEU A 206 3.06 -17.45 -22.32
CA LEU A 206 3.78 -16.26 -22.79
C LEU A 206 2.89 -15.39 -23.68
N SER A 207 2.10 -16.00 -24.57
CA SER A 207 1.16 -15.28 -25.43
C SER A 207 0.06 -14.58 -24.63
N ILE A 208 -0.50 -15.25 -23.62
CA ILE A 208 -1.49 -14.66 -22.71
C ILE A 208 -0.85 -13.55 -21.87
N SER A 209 0.40 -13.71 -21.45
CA SER A 209 1.12 -12.67 -20.71
C SER A 209 1.34 -11.40 -21.54
N LEU A 210 1.45 -11.49 -22.87
CA LEU A 210 1.50 -10.30 -23.73
C LEU A 210 0.19 -9.51 -23.72
N ILE A 211 -0.95 -10.17 -23.49
CA ILE A 211 -2.26 -9.51 -23.33
C ILE A 211 -2.27 -8.68 -22.05
N SER A 212 -1.43 -9.04 -21.07
CA SER A 212 -1.31 -8.26 -19.84
C SER A 212 -0.59 -6.91 -19.99
N LEU A 213 -0.19 -6.55 -21.22
CA LEU A 213 0.24 -5.20 -21.58
C LEU A 213 -0.93 -4.25 -21.82
N LEU A 214 -2.17 -4.75 -21.91
CA LEU A 214 -3.36 -3.91 -22.00
C LEU A 214 -3.63 -3.23 -20.65
N GLU A 215 -4.23 -2.05 -20.71
CA GLU A 215 -4.67 -1.30 -19.52
C GLU A 215 -5.77 -2.08 -18.76
N GLU A 216 -5.77 -1.94 -17.43
CA GLU A 216 -6.90 -2.39 -16.61
C GLU A 216 -8.14 -1.53 -16.91
N PRO A 217 -9.37 -2.08 -16.89
CA PRO A 217 -9.75 -3.43 -16.45
C PRO A 217 -9.77 -4.51 -17.56
N ILE A 218 -9.52 -4.13 -18.81
CA ILE A 218 -9.69 -5.00 -19.98
C ILE A 218 -8.76 -6.21 -19.92
N ASN A 219 -7.55 -5.99 -19.43
CA ASN A 219 -6.56 -7.03 -19.17
C ASN A 219 -7.09 -8.18 -18.31
N VAL A 220 -7.56 -7.89 -17.09
CA VAL A 220 -8.05 -8.89 -16.13
C VAL A 220 -9.20 -9.71 -16.73
N TYR A 221 -10.13 -9.04 -17.41
CA TYR A 221 -11.25 -9.69 -18.08
C TYR A 221 -10.80 -10.71 -19.14
N LEU A 222 -9.94 -10.27 -20.07
CA LEU A 222 -9.46 -11.10 -21.18
C LEU A 222 -8.57 -12.24 -20.70
N VAL A 223 -7.66 -11.95 -19.77
CA VAL A 223 -6.73 -12.93 -19.22
C VAL A 223 -7.50 -14.01 -18.45
N LEU A 224 -8.53 -13.68 -17.66
CA LEU A 224 -9.35 -14.68 -16.97
C LEU A 224 -10.05 -15.64 -17.94
N ILE A 225 -10.61 -15.13 -19.03
CA ILE A 225 -11.27 -15.97 -20.05
C ILE A 225 -10.25 -16.86 -20.76
N LEU A 226 -9.23 -16.25 -21.35
CA LEU A 226 -8.26 -16.95 -22.20
C LEU A 226 -7.46 -17.95 -21.39
N TYR A 227 -7.02 -17.58 -20.20
CA TYR A 227 -6.22 -18.45 -19.36
C TYR A 227 -7.03 -19.62 -18.79
N SER A 228 -8.27 -19.38 -18.33
CA SER A 228 -9.13 -20.46 -17.84
C SER A 228 -9.48 -21.45 -18.95
N CYS A 229 -9.79 -20.97 -20.17
CA CYS A 229 -10.07 -21.83 -21.32
C CYS A 229 -8.82 -22.61 -21.75
N THR A 230 -7.71 -21.92 -21.96
CA THR A 230 -6.46 -22.52 -22.43
C THR A 230 -5.89 -23.50 -21.41
N GLY A 231 -5.90 -23.15 -20.12
CA GLY A 231 -5.46 -24.05 -19.07
C GLY A 231 -6.35 -25.28 -18.92
N THR A 232 -7.68 -25.14 -19.06
CA THR A 232 -8.57 -26.31 -19.06
C THR A 232 -8.29 -27.23 -20.24
N TRP A 233 -8.01 -26.67 -21.42
CA TRP A 233 -7.64 -27.44 -22.60
C TRP A 233 -6.28 -28.14 -22.44
N LEU A 234 -5.25 -27.45 -21.93
CA LEU A 234 -3.94 -28.04 -21.67
C LEU A 234 -4.00 -29.19 -20.67
N ILE A 235 -4.77 -29.06 -19.58
CA ILE A 235 -4.96 -30.14 -18.61
C ILE A 235 -5.74 -31.30 -19.24
N TYR A 236 -6.73 -31.03 -20.10
CA TYR A 236 -7.43 -32.07 -20.85
C TYR A 236 -6.47 -32.89 -21.73
N GLU A 237 -5.63 -32.23 -22.53
CA GLU A 237 -4.64 -32.91 -23.36
C GLU A 237 -3.60 -33.66 -22.52
N PHE A 238 -3.20 -33.11 -21.37
CA PHE A 238 -2.33 -33.80 -20.42
C PHE A 238 -2.95 -35.11 -19.92
N VAL A 239 -4.19 -35.05 -19.42
CA VAL A 239 -4.89 -36.23 -18.88
C VAL A 239 -5.13 -37.27 -19.97
N LYS A 240 -5.49 -36.84 -21.18
CA LYS A 240 -5.65 -37.72 -22.34
C LYS A 240 -4.34 -38.45 -22.65
N LYS A 241 -3.23 -37.71 -22.77
CA LYS A 241 -1.92 -38.28 -23.06
C LYS A 241 -1.41 -39.21 -21.95
N LEU A 242 -1.64 -38.85 -20.69
CA LEU A 242 -1.33 -39.70 -19.54
C LEU A 242 -2.14 -41.00 -19.59
N THR A 243 -3.43 -40.93 -19.92
CA THR A 243 -4.32 -42.09 -20.07
C THR A 243 -3.83 -43.01 -21.19
N ASP A 244 -3.42 -42.45 -22.34
CA ASP A 244 -2.87 -43.21 -23.46
C ASP A 244 -1.57 -43.93 -23.07
N CYS A 245 -0.66 -43.26 -22.35
CA CYS A 245 0.58 -43.85 -21.86
C CYS A 245 0.33 -45.00 -20.88
N LEU A 246 -0.59 -44.80 -19.92
CA LEU A 246 -0.97 -45.84 -18.95
C LEU A 246 -1.60 -47.05 -19.65
N THR A 247 -2.49 -46.81 -20.61
CA THR A 247 -3.14 -47.90 -21.38
C THR A 247 -2.11 -48.72 -22.16
N LYS A 248 -1.14 -48.06 -22.82
CA LYS A 248 -0.08 -48.72 -23.58
C LYS A 248 0.80 -49.62 -22.71
N ASP A 249 0.95 -49.28 -21.44
CA ASP A 249 1.71 -50.07 -20.47
C ASP A 249 0.87 -51.14 -19.74
N GLY A 250 -0.40 -51.32 -20.13
CA GLY A 250 -1.29 -52.33 -19.54
C GLY A 250 -1.82 -51.95 -18.16
N GLU A 251 -1.70 -50.68 -17.75
CA GLU A 251 -2.18 -50.21 -16.46
C GLU A 251 -3.71 -50.07 -16.45
N THR A 252 -4.32 -50.36 -15.30
CA THR A 252 -5.79 -50.28 -15.15
C THR A 252 -6.25 -48.83 -15.04
N ILE A 253 -7.16 -48.42 -15.93
CA ILE A 253 -7.86 -47.14 -15.84
C ILE A 253 -9.18 -47.35 -15.11
N ALA A 254 -9.42 -46.56 -14.06
CA ALA A 254 -10.67 -46.59 -13.32
C ALA A 254 -11.81 -46.11 -14.22
N ASP A 255 -12.87 -46.90 -14.28
CA ASP A 255 -14.04 -46.56 -15.05
C ASP A 255 -14.88 -45.54 -14.28
N TYR A 256 -15.15 -44.37 -14.88
CA TYR A 256 -15.94 -43.36 -14.19
C TYR A 256 -17.43 -43.74 -14.18
N PRO A 257 -18.11 -43.72 -13.01
CA PRO A 257 -19.53 -44.04 -12.94
C PRO A 257 -20.33 -42.97 -13.71
N ALA A 258 -20.99 -43.38 -14.78
CA ALA A 258 -21.77 -42.51 -15.64
C ALA A 258 -23.08 -42.09 -14.94
N VAL A 259 -23.01 -41.06 -14.09
CA VAL A 259 -24.20 -40.43 -13.49
C VAL A 259 -24.65 -39.29 -14.39
N ALA A 260 -25.60 -39.56 -15.29
CA ALA A 260 -26.15 -38.56 -16.18
C ALA A 260 -27.02 -37.56 -15.40
N ALA A 261 -26.50 -36.36 -15.15
CA ALA A 261 -27.32 -35.24 -14.72
C ALA A 261 -28.06 -34.66 -15.93
N ARG A 262 -29.40 -34.75 -15.94
CA ARG A 262 -30.25 -34.10 -16.95
C ARG A 262 -30.33 -32.61 -16.64
N TYR A 263 -29.81 -31.78 -17.54
CA TYR A 263 -29.93 -30.32 -17.45
C TYR A 263 -30.92 -29.81 -18.49
N GLY A 264 -31.85 -28.95 -18.07
CA GLY A 264 -32.75 -28.27 -18.99
C GLY A 264 -32.03 -27.28 -19.91
N ARG A 265 -32.68 -26.91 -21.03
CA ARG A 265 -32.15 -25.92 -22.00
C ARG A 265 -31.81 -24.58 -21.34
N TRP A 266 -32.59 -24.16 -20.35
CA TRP A 266 -32.34 -22.95 -19.55
C TRP A 266 -31.01 -22.98 -18.80
N ALA A 267 -30.66 -24.10 -18.16
CA ALA A 267 -29.38 -24.24 -17.47
C ALA A 267 -28.18 -24.18 -18.43
N GLN A 268 -28.37 -24.64 -19.67
CA GLN A 268 -27.35 -24.51 -20.70
C GLN A 268 -27.17 -23.05 -21.12
N GLY A 269 -28.27 -22.33 -21.40
CA GLY A 269 -28.25 -20.90 -21.73
C GLY A 269 -27.60 -20.07 -20.63
N PHE A 270 -28.00 -20.28 -19.38
CA PHE A 270 -27.45 -19.58 -18.21
C PHE A 270 -25.93 -19.75 -18.08
N SER A 271 -25.41 -20.95 -18.32
CA SER A 271 -23.96 -21.17 -18.26
C SER A 271 -23.16 -20.49 -19.39
N TYR A 272 -23.78 -20.15 -20.54
CA TYR A 272 -23.12 -19.30 -21.54
C TYR A 272 -23.06 -17.85 -21.08
N VAL A 273 -24.15 -17.35 -20.48
CA VAL A 273 -24.18 -16.01 -19.89
C VAL A 273 -23.11 -15.88 -18.80
N LEU A 274 -23.03 -16.86 -17.88
CA LEU A 274 -22.02 -16.89 -16.83
C LEU A 274 -20.58 -16.86 -17.37
N LEU A 275 -20.30 -17.49 -18.52
CA LEU A 275 -18.94 -17.50 -19.08
C LEU A 275 -18.48 -16.09 -19.48
N ILE A 276 -19.43 -15.21 -19.82
CA ILE A 276 -19.18 -13.83 -20.23
C ILE A 276 -19.27 -12.89 -19.01
N THR A 277 -20.21 -13.12 -18.08
CA THR A 277 -20.43 -12.21 -16.96
C THR A 277 -19.53 -12.48 -15.76
N LEU A 278 -19.11 -13.72 -15.52
CA LEU A 278 -18.27 -14.08 -14.37
C LEU A 278 -16.90 -13.37 -14.37
N PRO A 279 -16.23 -13.16 -15.52
CA PRO A 279 -15.02 -12.34 -15.58
C PRO A 279 -15.21 -10.88 -15.17
N LEU A 280 -16.42 -10.31 -15.31
CA LEU A 280 -16.72 -8.98 -14.77
C LEU A 280 -16.67 -8.98 -13.24
N ALA A 281 -17.11 -10.07 -12.59
CA ALA A 281 -16.93 -10.23 -11.15
C ALA A 281 -15.44 -10.35 -10.80
N GLY A 282 -14.62 -10.99 -11.64
CA GLY A 282 -13.16 -11.01 -11.48
C GLY A 282 -12.54 -9.62 -11.54
N VAL A 283 -12.97 -8.77 -12.48
CA VAL A 283 -12.56 -7.35 -12.54
C VAL A 283 -12.95 -6.61 -11.26
N TYR A 284 -14.20 -6.76 -10.82
CA TYR A 284 -14.70 -6.13 -9.59
C TYR A 284 -13.92 -6.55 -8.33
N VAL A 285 -13.46 -7.82 -8.30
CA VAL A 285 -12.60 -8.34 -7.24
C VAL A 285 -11.18 -7.80 -7.33
N ALA A 286 -10.60 -7.74 -8.53
CA ALA A 286 -9.26 -7.20 -8.77
C ALA A 286 -9.15 -5.72 -8.40
N GLN A 287 -10.23 -4.94 -8.59
CA GLN A 287 -10.30 -3.53 -8.20
C GLN A 287 -10.56 -3.33 -6.69
N GLY A 288 -10.86 -4.40 -5.94
CA GLY A 288 -11.16 -4.32 -4.51
C GLY A 288 -12.50 -3.64 -4.18
N SER A 289 -13.30 -3.29 -5.20
CA SER A 289 -14.56 -2.57 -5.05
C SER A 289 -15.56 -3.29 -4.14
N TYR A 290 -15.50 -4.62 -4.04
CA TYR A 290 -16.36 -5.41 -3.16
C TYR A 290 -16.19 -5.09 -1.67
N LEU A 291 -15.03 -4.57 -1.25
CA LEU A 291 -14.78 -4.20 0.15
C LEU A 291 -15.69 -3.04 0.60
N THR A 292 -16.15 -2.20 -0.34
CA THR A 292 -17.11 -1.13 -0.06
C THR A 292 -18.48 -1.66 0.40
N ALA A 293 -18.86 -2.88 -0.02
CA ALA A 293 -20.15 -3.48 0.33
C ALA A 293 -20.23 -3.96 1.79
N PHE A 294 -19.10 -4.14 2.46
CA PHE A 294 -19.02 -4.64 3.84
C PHE A 294 -18.98 -3.52 4.89
N GLN A 295 -19.21 -2.28 4.47
CA GLN A 295 -19.12 -1.15 5.37
C GLN A 295 -20.44 -0.95 6.12
N PRO A 296 -20.38 -0.60 7.42
CA PRO A 296 -21.55 -0.10 8.11
C PRO A 296 -22.10 1.10 7.32
N LEU A 297 -23.42 1.21 7.18
CA LEU A 297 -24.12 2.40 6.66
C LEU A 297 -23.97 3.59 7.64
N GLN A 298 -22.75 3.98 7.94
CA GLN A 298 -22.45 5.18 8.69
C GLN A 298 -22.29 6.35 7.73
N SER A 299 -22.80 7.51 8.15
CA SER A 299 -22.67 8.74 7.38
C SER A 299 -21.20 9.11 7.25
N MET A 300 -20.71 9.26 6.02
CA MET A 300 -19.36 9.77 5.80
C MET A 300 -19.27 11.22 6.28
N ARG A 301 -18.25 11.53 7.07
CA ARG A 301 -17.97 12.89 7.55
C ARG A 301 -17.07 13.58 6.52
N GLU A 302 -17.52 14.71 6.02
CA GLU A 302 -16.70 15.59 5.18
C GLU A 302 -15.89 16.56 6.07
N MET A 303 -14.61 16.75 5.74
CA MET A 303 -13.68 17.64 6.42
C MET A 303 -12.82 18.42 5.41
N GLU A 304 -12.56 19.68 5.72
CA GLU A 304 -11.75 20.57 4.88
C GLU A 304 -10.26 20.43 5.18
N GLY A 305 -9.45 20.43 4.12
CA GLY A 305 -8.02 20.17 4.17
C GLY A 305 -7.16 21.40 3.93
N VAL A 306 -5.93 21.35 4.43
CA VAL A 306 -4.82 22.19 3.98
C VAL A 306 -3.66 21.31 3.58
N GLY A 307 -2.97 21.68 2.52
CA GLY A 307 -1.69 21.09 2.16
C GLY A 307 -0.58 21.73 2.96
N TYR A 308 0.41 20.95 3.37
CA TYR A 308 1.62 21.47 3.98
C TYR A 308 2.81 20.58 3.63
N SER A 309 4.00 21.17 3.59
CA SER A 309 5.23 20.43 3.30
C SER A 309 6.40 21.01 4.08
N ALA A 310 7.34 20.14 4.43
CA ALA A 310 8.63 20.54 4.97
C ALA A 310 9.51 21.06 3.82
N ASP A 311 9.75 22.37 3.81
CA ASP A 311 10.49 23.03 2.73
C ASP A 311 11.99 23.17 3.05
N TYR A 312 12.83 23.25 2.02
CA TYR A 312 14.23 23.62 2.12
C TYR A 312 14.39 25.14 2.24
N SER A 313 13.74 25.72 3.25
CA SER A 313 13.89 27.13 3.56
C SER A 313 15.34 27.49 3.91
N GLU A 314 15.66 28.77 3.90
CA GLU A 314 17.02 29.19 4.25
C GLU A 314 17.34 28.91 5.71
N ALA A 315 16.34 28.88 6.59
CA ALA A 315 16.51 28.39 7.95
C ALA A 315 17.05 26.94 7.95
N TYR A 316 16.57 26.07 7.06
CA TYR A 316 17.09 24.70 6.90
C TYR A 316 18.50 24.67 6.36
N ARG A 317 18.77 25.40 5.29
CA ARG A 317 20.11 25.44 4.67
C ARG A 317 21.17 26.04 5.61
N LEU A 318 20.89 27.19 6.21
CA LEU A 318 21.84 27.94 7.04
C LEU A 318 22.05 27.30 8.40
N SER A 319 21.08 26.53 8.89
CA SER A 319 21.20 25.79 10.13
C SER A 319 21.94 24.45 10.01
N LYS A 320 22.51 24.14 8.84
CA LYS A 320 23.07 22.81 8.56
C LYS A 320 22.03 21.70 8.78
N GLN A 321 20.81 21.91 8.26
CA GLN A 321 19.71 20.95 8.27
C GLN A 321 19.12 20.65 9.66
N SER A 322 19.38 21.51 10.67
CA SER A 322 18.86 21.28 12.03
C SER A 322 17.50 21.91 12.29
N TYR A 323 17.03 22.85 11.46
CA TYR A 323 15.72 23.51 11.62
C TYR A 323 14.99 23.59 10.29
N HIS A 324 13.76 23.12 10.21
CA HIS A 324 12.94 23.23 9.00
C HIS A 324 11.65 24.01 9.29
N THR A 325 11.09 24.63 8.24
CA THR A 325 9.83 25.37 8.30
C THR A 325 8.80 24.70 7.39
N TYR A 326 7.52 25.03 7.59
CA TYR A 326 6.44 24.51 6.76
C TYR A 326 5.93 25.55 5.77
N ALA A 327 5.78 25.11 4.53
CA ALA A 327 5.01 25.81 3.52
C ALA A 327 3.57 25.28 3.53
N TRP A 328 2.59 26.18 3.59
CA TRP A 328 1.17 25.87 3.62
C TRP A 328 0.51 26.21 2.28
N SER A 329 -0.27 25.27 1.76
CA SER A 329 -1.11 25.39 0.57
C SER A 329 -2.58 25.34 0.98
N GLN A 330 -3.30 26.41 0.66
CA GLN A 330 -4.73 26.55 0.94
C GLN A 330 -5.49 26.45 -0.36
N ASP A 331 -5.74 25.21 -0.75
CA ASP A 331 -6.59 24.88 -1.87
C ASP A 331 -7.88 24.25 -1.36
N SER A 332 -8.82 24.00 -2.26
CA SER A 332 -10.10 23.34 -1.99
C SER A 332 -9.94 21.84 -1.71
N TYR A 333 -9.02 21.45 -0.82
CA TYR A 333 -8.80 20.07 -0.43
C TYR A 333 -9.92 19.59 0.48
N ARG A 334 -10.41 18.38 0.25
CA ARG A 334 -11.49 17.79 1.04
C ARG A 334 -11.26 16.32 1.25
N ILE A 335 -11.70 15.83 2.40
CA ILE A 335 -11.75 14.40 2.67
C ILE A 335 -13.15 14.07 3.18
N ARG A 336 -13.70 12.97 2.70
CA ARG A 336 -14.98 12.45 3.14
C ARG A 336 -14.77 11.01 3.57
N LEU A 337 -14.80 10.71 4.86
CA LEU A 337 -14.48 9.38 5.37
C LEU A 337 -15.45 8.88 6.43
N ASN A 338 -15.52 7.55 6.56
CA ASN A 338 -16.34 6.89 7.56
C ASN A 338 -15.58 6.69 8.88
N LEU A 339 -15.56 7.73 9.72
CA LEU A 339 -14.95 7.66 11.04
C LEU A 339 -16.01 7.34 12.12
N PRO A 340 -15.90 6.25 12.89
CA PRO A 340 -16.78 6.04 14.03
C PRO A 340 -16.59 7.16 15.06
N GLN A 341 -17.60 7.43 15.88
CA GLN A 341 -17.43 8.31 17.03
C GLN A 341 -17.08 7.47 18.25
N TRP A 342 -16.06 7.87 19.01
CA TRP A 342 -15.65 7.23 20.26
C TRP A 342 -15.29 8.27 21.31
N THR A 343 -15.33 7.85 22.57
CA THR A 343 -14.72 8.57 23.70
C THR A 343 -13.33 8.03 23.97
N VAL A 344 -12.45 8.81 24.59
CA VAL A 344 -11.07 8.38 24.93
C VAL A 344 -11.06 7.06 25.72
N GLU A 345 -12.05 6.86 26.58
CA GLU A 345 -12.21 5.65 27.41
C GLU A 345 -12.74 4.42 26.65
N ASP A 346 -13.44 4.63 25.52
CA ASP A 346 -14.05 3.58 24.69
C ASP A 346 -13.43 3.57 23.28
N ALA A 347 -12.16 3.99 23.20
CA ALA A 347 -11.46 4.15 21.94
C ALA A 347 -11.07 2.76 21.40
N PRO A 348 -11.58 2.37 20.21
CA PRO A 348 -11.37 1.03 19.67
C PRO A 348 -9.88 0.77 19.41
N ASP A 349 -9.45 -0.49 19.43
CA ASP A 349 -8.06 -0.84 19.13
C ASP A 349 -7.70 -0.60 17.65
N GLU A 350 -8.70 -0.62 16.77
CA GLU A 350 -8.53 -0.37 15.34
C GLU A 350 -9.68 0.48 14.77
N LEU A 351 -9.34 1.34 13.83
CA LEU A 351 -10.30 2.07 13.00
C LEU A 351 -10.32 1.50 11.60
N ARG A 352 -11.49 1.23 11.04
CA ARG A 352 -11.65 0.69 9.70
C ARG A 352 -12.68 1.50 8.93
N GLY A 353 -12.40 1.81 7.68
CA GLY A 353 -13.33 2.59 6.86
C GLY A 353 -12.87 2.77 5.41
N THR A 354 -13.68 3.51 4.65
CA THR A 354 -13.28 4.11 3.38
C THR A 354 -13.47 5.60 3.45
N GLY A 355 -12.85 6.29 2.50
CA GLY A 355 -13.18 7.66 2.20
C GLY A 355 -12.95 8.01 0.74
N GLU A 356 -13.30 9.24 0.43
CA GLU A 356 -12.99 9.94 -0.80
C GLU A 356 -12.11 11.13 -0.42
N ILE A 357 -11.03 11.36 -1.17
CA ILE A 357 -10.14 12.50 -1.00
C ILE A 357 -10.11 13.31 -2.29
N LEU A 358 -10.19 14.64 -2.16
CA LEU A 358 -9.95 15.60 -3.22
C LEU A 358 -8.68 16.37 -2.87
N TRP A 359 -7.64 16.19 -3.68
CA TRP A 359 -6.28 16.65 -3.39
C TRP A 359 -5.48 16.89 -4.68
N SER A 360 -4.24 17.36 -4.54
CA SER A 360 -3.39 17.76 -5.67
C SER A 360 -2.36 16.69 -6.04
N VAL A 361 -2.52 16.08 -7.20
CA VAL A 361 -1.63 15.06 -7.75
C VAL A 361 -0.71 15.68 -8.80
N ASP A 362 0.56 15.25 -8.83
CA ASP A 362 1.48 15.63 -9.90
C ASP A 362 1.34 14.61 -11.04
N GLN A 363 0.86 15.06 -12.20
CA GLN A 363 0.64 14.23 -13.38
C GLN A 363 1.71 14.52 -14.43
N ASP A 364 2.44 13.48 -14.86
CA ASP A 364 3.39 13.56 -15.96
C ASP A 364 2.63 13.62 -17.30
N GLU A 365 2.72 14.75 -18.00
CA GLU A 365 2.22 14.90 -19.35
C GLU A 365 3.36 14.77 -20.37
N TYR A 366 3.30 13.69 -21.17
CA TYR A 366 4.25 13.47 -22.26
C TYR A 366 3.72 14.10 -23.56
N LYS A 367 4.23 15.29 -23.89
CA LYS A 367 3.96 15.93 -25.19
C LYS A 367 5.06 15.54 -26.18
N ASN A 368 4.71 14.71 -27.16
CA ASN A 368 5.60 14.38 -28.28
C ASN A 368 5.53 15.49 -29.35
N LYS A 369 6.67 16.14 -29.63
CA LYS A 369 6.78 17.11 -30.73
C LYS A 369 7.95 16.71 -31.62
N GLY A 370 7.65 16.03 -32.73
CA GLY A 370 8.67 15.46 -33.62
C GLY A 370 9.39 14.28 -32.98
N ASN A 371 10.73 14.30 -32.97
CA ASN A 371 11.58 13.27 -32.33
C ASN A 371 11.90 13.56 -30.85
N THR A 372 11.29 14.58 -30.25
CA THR A 372 11.57 14.97 -28.86
C THR A 372 10.31 14.81 -28.02
N THR A 373 10.45 14.04 -26.94
CA THR A 373 9.42 13.91 -25.91
C THR A 373 9.68 14.96 -24.83
N TYR A 374 8.73 15.87 -24.64
CA TYR A 374 8.75 16.80 -23.52
C TYR A 374 7.95 16.18 -22.38
N ASN A 375 8.58 16.03 -21.21
CA ASN A 375 7.85 15.72 -19.98
C ASN A 375 7.54 17.03 -19.27
N THR A 376 6.26 17.31 -19.06
CA THR A 376 5.80 18.42 -18.22
C THR A 376 5.01 17.85 -17.06
N VAL A 377 5.35 18.23 -15.83
CA VAL A 377 4.58 17.84 -14.66
C VAL A 377 3.52 18.91 -14.41
N GLU A 378 2.24 18.55 -14.53
CA GLU A 378 1.12 19.42 -14.19
C GLU A 378 0.53 19.01 -12.85
N ASN A 379 0.20 19.98 -12.00
CA ASN A 379 -0.48 19.74 -10.73
C ASN A 379 -1.99 19.79 -10.96
N VAL A 380 -2.65 18.64 -10.85
CA VAL A 380 -4.09 18.48 -11.14
C VAL A 380 -4.83 18.09 -9.87
N LYS A 381 -6.05 18.62 -9.69
CA LYS A 381 -6.93 18.19 -8.60
C LYS A 381 -7.60 16.87 -9.00
N GLU A 382 -7.29 15.83 -8.25
CA GLU A 382 -7.82 14.49 -8.47
C GLU A 382 -8.71 14.08 -7.30
N LYS A 383 -9.77 13.32 -7.62
CA LYS A 383 -10.66 12.76 -6.61
C LYS A 383 -10.41 11.26 -6.56
N ASP A 384 -9.83 10.82 -5.45
CA ASP A 384 -9.52 9.41 -5.24
C ASP A 384 -10.39 8.80 -4.16
N ARG A 385 -10.70 7.52 -4.33
CA ARG A 385 -11.27 6.69 -3.27
C ARG A 385 -10.15 5.97 -2.54
N PHE A 386 -10.30 5.80 -1.24
CA PHE A 386 -9.34 5.07 -0.42
C PHE A 386 -10.04 4.23 0.63
N PHE A 387 -9.34 3.22 1.13
CA PHE A 387 -9.72 2.46 2.31
C PHE A 387 -8.62 2.57 3.37
N TYR A 388 -8.99 2.34 4.63
CA TYR A 388 -8.05 2.31 5.73
C TYR A 388 -8.42 1.28 6.80
N ARG A 389 -7.38 0.73 7.41
CA ARG A 389 -7.35 0.02 8.70
C ARG A 389 -6.23 0.66 9.50
N LEU A 390 -6.56 1.47 10.48
CA LEU A 390 -5.57 2.16 11.32
C LEU A 390 -5.51 1.47 12.67
N SER A 391 -4.30 1.21 13.13
CA SER A 391 -4.03 0.58 14.42
C SER A 391 -3.74 1.67 15.45
N LYS A 392 -4.15 1.42 16.70
CA LYS A 392 -3.88 2.31 17.83
C LYS A 392 -2.39 2.26 18.20
N GLU A 393 -1.73 3.40 18.10
CA GLU A 393 -0.33 3.63 18.44
C GLU A 393 -0.23 4.44 19.74
N LYS A 394 0.87 4.28 20.46
CA LYS A 394 1.12 5.03 21.70
C LYS A 394 2.12 6.16 21.46
N GLY A 395 1.71 7.38 21.80
CA GLY A 395 2.57 8.56 21.84
C GLY A 395 3.65 8.46 22.91
N THR A 396 4.66 9.31 22.85
CA THR A 396 5.78 9.28 23.82
C THR A 396 5.37 9.73 25.22
N ASP A 397 4.31 10.54 25.33
CA ASP A 397 3.69 10.95 26.59
C ASP A 397 2.67 9.94 27.15
N GLY A 398 2.39 8.87 26.39
CA GLY A 398 1.44 7.82 26.73
C GLY A 398 0.01 8.03 26.23
N SER A 399 -0.27 9.15 25.54
CA SER A 399 -1.45 9.33 24.69
C SER A 399 -1.49 8.28 23.57
N PHE A 400 -2.58 8.28 22.79
CA PHE A 400 -2.67 7.42 21.63
C PHE A 400 -3.15 8.18 20.40
N TYR A 401 -2.80 7.65 19.25
CA TYR A 401 -3.28 8.08 17.95
C TYR A 401 -3.47 6.83 17.07
N TYR A 402 -4.10 6.99 15.91
CA TYR A 402 -4.28 5.90 14.97
C TYR A 402 -3.38 6.10 13.75
N SER A 403 -2.73 5.04 13.30
CA SER A 403 -1.77 5.11 12.21
C SER A 403 -1.91 3.95 11.24
N SER A 404 -1.61 4.22 9.97
CA SER A 404 -1.42 3.20 8.94
C SER A 404 -0.02 2.56 8.98
N LEU A 405 0.85 2.92 9.95
CA LEU A 405 2.15 2.26 10.16
C LEU A 405 1.95 0.79 10.51
N SER A 406 1.35 0.50 11.68
CA SER A 406 0.95 -0.86 12.07
C SER A 406 -0.38 -1.32 11.45
N GLY A 407 -0.78 -0.69 10.36
CA GLY A 407 -2.08 -0.83 9.71
C GLY A 407 -1.97 -0.76 8.19
N THR A 408 -2.97 -0.18 7.53
CA THR A 408 -3.00 0.02 6.08
C THR A 408 -3.86 1.23 5.73
N ALA A 409 -3.40 2.02 4.78
CA ALA A 409 -4.23 2.95 4.03
C ALA A 409 -3.84 2.82 2.55
N GLY A 410 -4.81 2.88 1.64
CA GLY A 410 -4.53 2.67 0.23
C GLY A 410 -5.62 3.25 -0.67
N LEU A 411 -5.21 3.80 -1.81
CA LEU A 411 -6.12 4.28 -2.83
C LEU A 411 -6.70 3.10 -3.61
N THR A 412 -7.99 3.17 -3.93
CA THR A 412 -8.65 2.31 -4.90
C THR A 412 -8.65 3.06 -6.22
N THR A 413 -7.93 2.55 -7.22
CA THR A 413 -7.92 3.13 -8.56
C THR A 413 -9.31 2.98 -9.18
N GLU A 414 -10.07 4.07 -9.29
CA GLU A 414 -11.39 4.08 -9.97
C GLU A 414 -11.21 3.85 -11.48
N ASP A 415 -10.12 4.36 -12.06
CA ASP A 415 -9.89 4.37 -13.51
C ASP A 415 -8.80 3.39 -14.00
N GLY A 416 -8.21 2.57 -13.12
CA GLY A 416 -7.21 1.58 -13.53
C GLY A 416 -5.90 2.14 -14.12
N ASP A 417 -5.71 3.47 -14.15
CA ASP A 417 -4.51 4.09 -14.69
C ASP A 417 -3.36 3.98 -13.66
N SER A 418 -2.62 2.88 -13.77
CA SER A 418 -1.56 2.48 -12.84
C SER A 418 -0.26 3.27 -12.98
N ARG A 419 -0.24 4.36 -13.76
CA ARG A 419 1.02 5.00 -14.19
C ARG A 419 1.82 5.62 -13.05
N ASN A 420 1.16 6.01 -11.97
CA ASN A 420 1.79 6.36 -10.70
C ASN A 420 0.94 5.85 -9.54
N VAL A 421 1.14 4.59 -9.11
CA VAL A 421 0.51 4.12 -7.88
C VAL A 421 1.03 4.96 -6.71
N LEU A 422 0.20 5.89 -6.26
CA LEU A 422 0.42 6.69 -5.07
C LEU A 422 0.17 5.79 -3.86
N ASP A 423 1.17 5.72 -2.97
CA ASP A 423 0.97 5.16 -1.63
C ASP A 423 0.56 6.30 -0.70
N ILE A 424 -0.32 5.96 0.24
CA ILE A 424 -0.79 6.92 1.23
C ILE A 424 -0.47 6.42 2.62
N LYS A 425 -0.05 7.37 3.46
CA LYS A 425 0.04 7.17 4.90
C LYS A 425 -0.98 8.04 5.57
N MET A 426 -1.74 7.44 6.47
CA MET A 426 -2.84 8.09 7.16
C MET A 426 -2.62 8.02 8.66
N MET A 427 -2.83 9.15 9.32
CA MET A 427 -2.83 9.29 10.77
C MET A 427 -4.12 9.98 11.20
N VAL A 428 -4.73 9.51 12.28
CA VAL A 428 -5.90 10.15 12.90
C VAL A 428 -5.58 10.41 14.36
N SER A 429 -5.85 11.63 14.83
CA SER A 429 -5.64 12.00 16.23
C SER A 429 -6.47 11.13 17.18
N GLY A 430 -6.03 10.96 18.42
CA GLY A 430 -6.73 10.11 19.40
C GLY A 430 -8.19 10.49 19.66
N ASP A 431 -8.53 11.76 19.44
CA ASP A 431 -9.90 12.31 19.56
C ASP A 431 -10.71 12.27 18.24
N GLY A 432 -10.12 11.81 17.14
CA GLY A 432 -10.77 11.71 15.84
C GLY A 432 -11.11 13.04 15.17
N LYS A 433 -10.57 14.17 15.65
CA LYS A 433 -10.85 15.50 15.08
C LYS A 433 -9.96 15.86 13.91
N SER A 434 -8.72 15.36 13.89
CA SER A 434 -7.73 15.65 12.87
C SER A 434 -7.35 14.39 12.11
N VAL A 435 -7.33 14.50 10.79
CA VAL A 435 -6.89 13.45 9.88
C VAL A 435 -5.73 13.98 9.06
N PHE A 436 -4.63 13.27 9.07
CA PHE A 436 -3.42 13.61 8.32
C PHE A 436 -3.19 12.55 7.24
N ILE A 437 -2.85 13.00 6.04
CA ILE A 437 -2.48 12.13 4.93
C ILE A 437 -1.15 12.59 4.35
N ALA A 438 -0.20 11.67 4.23
CA ALA A 438 0.97 11.85 3.41
C ALA A 438 0.79 11.11 2.08
N GLN A 439 0.99 11.85 1.00
CA GLN A 439 1.00 11.39 -0.37
C GLN A 439 2.44 11.20 -0.81
N HIS A 440 2.79 9.99 -1.24
CA HIS A 440 4.08 9.73 -1.86
C HIS A 440 3.98 8.65 -2.94
N PRO A 441 4.89 8.67 -3.94
CA PRO A 441 5.02 7.54 -4.85
C PRO A 441 5.40 6.26 -4.09
N ALA A 442 4.78 5.13 -4.44
CA ALA A 442 5.05 3.82 -3.80
C ALA A 442 6.52 3.36 -3.90
N ARG A 443 7.33 4.00 -4.75
CA ARG A 443 8.77 3.72 -4.91
C ARG A 443 9.65 4.28 -3.80
N PHE A 444 9.14 5.21 -2.98
CA PHE A 444 9.90 5.72 -1.85
C PHE A 444 9.70 4.83 -0.63
N PRO A 445 10.77 4.54 0.13
CA PRO A 445 10.62 3.80 1.38
C PRO A 445 9.64 4.53 2.28
N VAL A 446 8.89 3.76 3.08
CA VAL A 446 7.95 4.29 4.06
C VAL A 446 8.69 5.32 4.91
N LEU A 447 8.33 6.60 4.75
CA LEU A 447 8.68 7.57 5.77
C LEU A 447 7.99 7.09 7.04
N GLU A 448 8.75 7.00 8.13
CA GLU A 448 8.14 7.06 9.45
C GLU A 448 7.18 8.26 9.45
N ILE A 449 6.00 8.08 10.04
CA ILE A 449 5.07 9.20 10.27
C ILE A 449 5.53 9.80 11.60
N PRO A 450 6.43 10.79 11.62
CA PRO A 450 6.73 11.50 12.86
C PRO A 450 5.43 12.10 13.38
N ALA A 451 4.99 11.62 14.53
CA ALA A 451 3.88 12.19 15.27
C ALA A 451 4.43 13.11 16.36
N SER A 452 3.64 14.11 16.77
CA SER A 452 3.89 14.82 18.01
C SER A 452 3.86 13.85 19.20
N SER A 453 4.49 14.26 20.31
CA SER A 453 4.57 13.42 21.52
C SER A 453 3.22 12.95 22.03
N ASP A 454 2.20 13.80 21.87
CA ASP A 454 0.80 13.60 22.23
C ASP A 454 -0.06 12.95 21.12
N GLY A 455 0.54 12.61 19.97
CA GLY A 455 -0.16 11.98 18.84
C GLY A 455 -1.21 12.87 18.16
N ASN A 456 -1.25 14.18 18.44
CA ASN A 456 -2.24 15.08 17.87
C ASN A 456 -1.89 15.59 16.47
N TYR A 457 -0.60 15.60 16.11
CA TYR A 457 -0.12 16.17 14.85
C TYR A 457 0.85 15.25 14.12
N MET A 458 0.71 15.18 12.80
CA MET A 458 1.75 14.63 11.93
C MET A 458 2.77 15.73 11.62
N LEU A 459 4.06 15.46 11.86
CA LEU A 459 5.17 16.42 11.84
C LEU A 459 6.21 16.10 10.74
N PRO A 460 5.90 16.30 9.45
CA PRO A 460 6.80 16.00 8.33
C PRO A 460 8.21 16.53 8.54
N ALA A 461 9.20 15.74 8.16
CA ALA A 461 10.58 16.17 8.04
C ALA A 461 10.95 16.39 6.56
N PRO A 462 11.90 17.27 6.24
CA PRO A 462 12.37 17.43 4.87
C PRO A 462 12.97 16.12 4.36
N SER A 463 12.56 15.68 3.17
CA SER A 463 13.22 14.57 2.48
C SER A 463 14.69 14.89 2.25
N HIS A 464 15.59 13.90 2.33
CA HIS A 464 16.99 14.07 1.95
C HIS A 464 17.21 14.07 0.43
N VAL A 465 16.19 13.66 -0.35
CA VAL A 465 16.28 13.52 -1.81
C VAL A 465 15.58 14.70 -2.50
N ASN A 466 14.28 14.89 -2.23
CA ASN A 466 13.47 15.94 -2.83
C ASN A 466 12.23 16.22 -1.96
N PRO A 467 12.03 17.45 -1.45
CA PRO A 467 10.92 17.79 -0.55
C PRO A 467 9.60 17.87 -1.28
N ASN A 468 9.61 18.10 -2.61
CA ASN A 468 8.40 18.20 -3.42
C ASN A 468 7.79 16.84 -3.75
N GLU A 469 8.49 15.73 -3.48
CA GLU A 469 7.98 14.37 -3.71
C GLU A 469 6.99 13.91 -2.63
N PHE A 470 6.94 14.61 -1.51
CA PHE A 470 6.08 14.28 -0.37
C PHE A 470 5.12 15.43 -0.11
N LYS A 471 3.83 15.18 -0.27
CA LYS A 471 2.78 16.15 0.03
C LYS A 471 2.02 15.69 1.25
N TYR A 472 1.83 16.58 2.21
CA TYR A 472 1.11 16.29 3.43
C TYR A 472 -0.17 17.11 3.47
N TYR A 473 -1.23 16.51 3.98
CA TYR A 473 -2.54 17.13 4.06
C TYR A 473 -3.07 16.97 5.47
N TRP A 474 -3.62 18.04 6.02
CA TRP A 474 -4.29 18.04 7.32
C TRP A 474 -5.74 18.41 7.14
N PHE A 475 -6.64 17.50 7.45
CA PHE A 475 -8.08 17.66 7.39
C PHE A 475 -8.69 17.78 8.79
N SER A 476 -9.52 18.80 8.99
CA SER A 476 -10.23 19.05 10.25
C SER A 476 -11.44 19.96 10.02
N ASN A 477 -12.48 19.82 10.85
CA ASN A 477 -13.66 20.72 10.84
C ASN A 477 -13.49 21.96 11.73
N GLU A 478 -12.54 21.94 12.65
CA GLU A 478 -12.39 22.94 13.71
C GLU A 478 -10.93 23.40 13.81
N ARG A 479 -10.29 23.69 12.66
CA ARG A 479 -8.89 24.16 12.68
C ARG A 479 -8.81 25.58 13.24
N THR A 480 -8.11 25.74 14.35
CA THR A 480 -7.85 27.04 14.98
C THR A 480 -6.42 27.51 14.74
N GLN A 481 -6.14 28.78 15.03
CA GLN A 481 -4.76 29.30 15.00
C GLN A 481 -3.88 28.64 16.06
N GLU A 482 -4.47 28.35 17.22
CA GLU A 482 -3.75 27.73 18.33
C GLU A 482 -3.25 26.34 17.95
N ASP A 483 -4.04 25.56 17.21
CA ASP A 483 -3.63 24.24 16.71
C ASP A 483 -2.39 24.33 15.83
N ILE A 484 -2.30 25.35 14.96
CA ILE A 484 -1.14 25.56 14.08
C ILE A 484 0.10 25.91 14.91
N PHE A 485 -0.03 26.80 15.89
CA PHE A 485 1.10 27.17 16.75
C PHE A 485 1.54 26.01 17.65
N THR A 486 0.61 25.21 18.16
CA THR A 486 0.92 24.02 18.94
C THR A 486 1.64 22.98 18.09
N MET A 487 1.19 22.76 16.86
CA MET A 487 1.87 21.89 15.89
C MET A 487 3.32 22.35 15.62
N LEU A 488 3.53 23.64 15.37
CA LEU A 488 4.86 24.20 15.12
C LEU A 488 5.76 24.12 16.35
N GLN A 489 5.21 24.34 17.56
CA GLN A 489 5.94 24.16 18.80
C GLN A 489 6.34 22.69 19.00
N ALA A 490 5.43 21.75 18.77
CA ALA A 490 5.71 20.31 18.86
C ALA A 490 6.82 19.88 17.89
N LYS A 491 6.79 20.37 16.64
CA LYS A 491 7.88 20.21 15.65
C LYS A 491 9.24 20.67 16.20
N ASN A 492 9.27 21.78 16.93
CA ASN A 492 10.51 22.41 17.34
C ASN A 492 11.15 21.82 18.61
N GLN A 493 10.43 20.97 19.36
CA GLN A 493 10.92 20.39 20.62
C GLN A 493 12.22 19.59 20.46
N THR A 494 12.43 18.96 19.30
CA THR A 494 13.56 18.06 19.02
C THR A 494 14.70 18.74 18.24
N ILE A 495 14.62 20.04 17.99
CA ILE A 495 15.59 20.75 17.16
C ILE A 495 16.93 20.93 17.88
N HIS A 496 18.02 20.62 17.17
CA HIS A 496 19.37 20.93 17.61
C HIS A 496 19.73 22.40 17.37
N LEU A 497 20.24 23.06 18.42
CA LEU A 497 20.76 24.43 18.34
C LEU A 497 22.13 24.40 17.65
N SER A 498 22.31 25.20 16.59
CA SER A 498 23.55 25.28 15.82
C SER A 498 24.04 26.72 15.67
N ASP A 499 25.30 26.90 15.24
CA ASP A 499 25.95 28.20 15.05
C ASP A 499 25.40 29.00 13.84
N GLY A 500 24.48 28.42 13.04
CA GLY A 500 23.78 29.07 11.92
C GLY A 500 22.62 29.99 12.37
N ILE A 501 22.89 30.81 13.39
CA ILE A 501 21.90 31.27 14.38
C ILE A 501 20.85 32.29 13.87
N PRO A 502 21.15 33.27 12.99
CA PRO A 502 20.17 34.30 12.66
C PRO A 502 18.90 33.75 12.01
N ALA A 503 19.03 32.82 11.06
CA ALA A 503 17.90 32.32 10.29
C ALA A 503 16.95 31.44 11.14
N GLN A 504 17.50 30.58 12.00
CA GLN A 504 16.67 29.77 12.89
C GLN A 504 15.96 30.62 13.96
N MET A 505 16.61 31.67 14.46
CA MET A 505 16.00 32.59 15.43
C MET A 505 14.88 33.41 14.77
N ILE A 506 15.14 33.96 13.58
CA ILE A 506 14.13 34.63 12.76
C ILE A 506 12.94 33.70 12.53
N ALA A 507 13.20 32.42 12.19
CA ALA A 507 12.15 31.45 12.03
C ALA A 507 11.34 31.22 13.31
N SER A 508 11.98 31.05 14.47
CA SER A 508 11.28 30.88 15.75
C SER A 508 10.43 32.10 16.16
N LEU A 509 10.86 33.33 15.81
CA LEU A 509 10.06 34.55 16.01
C LEU A 509 8.79 34.51 15.16
N GLN A 510 8.90 34.11 13.89
CA GLN A 510 7.78 34.05 12.96
C GLN A 510 6.81 32.90 13.28
N GLU A 511 7.32 31.73 13.68
CA GLU A 511 6.51 30.58 14.13
C GLU A 511 5.84 30.83 15.50
N ALA A 512 6.08 31.98 16.13
CA ALA A 512 5.57 32.35 17.46
C ALA A 512 5.91 31.32 18.56
N ASP A 513 7.09 30.71 18.45
CA ASP A 513 7.59 29.70 19.39
C ASP A 513 8.55 30.34 20.40
N GLY A 514 7.98 30.82 21.51
CA GLY A 514 8.74 31.47 22.58
C GLY A 514 9.67 30.53 23.34
N GLU A 515 9.37 29.22 23.37
CA GLU A 515 10.21 28.22 24.05
C GLU A 515 11.52 28.01 23.29
N THR A 516 11.42 27.78 21.97
CA THR A 516 12.59 27.64 21.11
C THR A 516 13.39 28.94 21.04
N LEU A 517 12.71 30.09 20.98
CA LEU A 517 13.37 31.40 21.03
C LEU A 517 14.14 31.61 22.34
N GLY A 518 13.53 31.29 23.49
CA GLY A 518 14.17 31.41 24.81
C GLY A 518 15.46 30.57 24.90
N LYS A 519 15.37 29.28 24.56
CA LYS A 519 16.53 28.36 24.52
C LYS A 519 17.65 28.89 23.63
N ARG A 520 17.29 29.54 22.50
CA ARG A 520 18.26 30.15 21.58
C ARG A 520 18.95 31.37 22.16
N LEU A 521 18.20 32.28 22.76
CA LEU A 521 18.76 33.49 23.37
C LEU A 521 19.69 33.14 24.53
N GLU A 522 19.35 32.13 25.33
CA GLU A 522 20.21 31.59 26.37
C GLU A 522 21.48 30.94 25.80
N TYR A 523 21.34 30.11 24.76
CA TYR A 523 22.48 29.52 24.07
C TYR A 523 23.45 30.60 23.56
N LEU A 524 22.93 31.66 22.96
CA LEU A 524 23.71 32.81 22.49
C LEU A 524 24.46 33.52 23.62
N ARG A 525 23.76 33.80 24.73
CA ARG A 525 24.37 34.42 25.92
C ARG A 525 25.50 33.53 26.48
N SER A 526 25.30 32.22 26.53
CA SER A 526 26.31 31.25 27.00
C SER A 526 27.59 31.22 26.15
N ARG A 527 27.51 31.68 24.89
CA ARG A 527 28.65 31.79 23.96
C ARG A 527 29.36 33.16 24.02
N ASN A 528 29.11 33.96 25.06
CA ASN A 528 29.65 35.32 25.24
C ASN A 528 29.23 36.29 24.12
N MET A 529 28.03 36.11 23.56
CA MET A 529 27.50 36.99 22.52
C MET A 529 26.67 38.11 23.15
N GLU A 530 26.79 39.31 22.60
CA GLU A 530 26.02 40.45 23.08
C GLU A 530 24.57 40.35 22.58
N VAL A 531 23.64 39.92 23.45
CA VAL A 531 22.21 39.82 23.14
C VAL A 531 21.45 40.95 23.85
N ARG A 532 20.82 41.83 23.07
CA ARG A 532 19.97 42.93 23.55
C ARG A 532 18.51 42.68 23.18
N GLY A 533 17.59 42.74 24.14
CA GLY A 533 16.16 42.54 23.91
C GLY A 533 15.41 42.43 25.23
N PRO A 534 14.08 42.27 25.19
CA PRO A 534 13.28 42.01 26.38
C PRO A 534 13.78 40.75 27.10
N ASP A 535 13.93 40.81 28.42
CA ASP A 535 14.28 39.64 29.24
C ASP A 535 13.03 38.89 29.68
N TRP A 536 12.31 38.37 28.69
CA TRP A 536 11.06 37.64 28.86
C TRP A 536 11.30 36.14 28.99
N SER A 537 10.48 35.49 29.82
CA SER A 537 10.35 34.04 29.87
C SER A 537 9.79 33.47 28.55
N ALA A 538 9.94 32.17 28.34
CA ALA A 538 9.34 31.47 27.19
C ALA A 538 7.83 31.71 27.06
N SER A 539 7.12 31.78 28.20
CA SER A 539 5.67 32.03 28.23
C SER A 539 5.31 33.46 27.83
N GLU A 540 6.09 34.45 28.26
CA GLU A 540 5.91 35.86 27.89
C GLU A 540 6.22 36.08 26.41
N TRP A 541 7.30 35.49 25.90
CA TRP A 541 7.60 35.48 24.46
C TRP A 541 6.48 34.87 23.64
N THR A 542 5.98 33.69 24.04
CA THR A 542 4.88 33.01 23.34
C THR A 542 3.62 33.88 23.33
N THR A 543 3.26 34.45 24.48
CA THR A 543 2.09 35.32 24.62
C THR A 543 2.20 36.55 23.72
N TYR A 544 3.36 37.20 23.71
CA TYR A 544 3.62 38.38 22.88
C TYR A 544 3.57 38.04 21.39
N LEU A 545 4.31 37.01 20.96
CA LEU A 545 4.42 36.64 19.54
C LEU A 545 3.08 36.15 18.98
N ARG A 546 2.34 35.33 19.72
CA ARG A 546 0.97 34.94 19.31
C ARG A 546 0.02 36.13 19.34
N GLY A 547 0.25 37.11 20.21
CA GLY A 547 -0.44 38.39 20.23
C GLY A 547 -0.35 39.15 18.89
N LEU A 548 0.79 39.06 18.19
CA LEU A 548 0.99 39.69 16.87
C LEU A 548 0.13 39.06 15.76
N TYR A 549 -0.41 37.87 15.98
CA TYR A 549 -1.33 37.18 15.06
C TYR A 549 -2.81 37.31 15.46
N ARG A 550 -3.11 37.87 16.64
CA ARG A 550 -4.47 37.93 17.18
C ARG A 550 -5.42 38.69 16.26
N GLY A 551 -6.56 38.08 15.92
CA GLY A 551 -7.60 38.71 15.09
C GLY A 551 -7.37 38.60 13.58
N ALA A 552 -6.22 38.07 13.13
CA ALA A 552 -6.12 37.52 11.78
C ALA A 552 -7.05 36.30 11.64
N ASP A 553 -7.39 35.88 10.42
CA ASP A 553 -8.01 34.57 10.20
C ASP A 553 -6.94 33.49 10.01
N VAL A 554 -7.34 32.21 10.02
CA VAL A 554 -6.43 31.06 9.85
C VAL A 554 -5.67 31.13 8.52
N THR A 555 -6.36 31.56 7.46
CA THR A 555 -5.79 31.73 6.11
C THR A 555 -4.64 32.72 6.08
N THR A 556 -4.83 33.87 6.73
CA THR A 556 -3.83 34.92 6.85
C THR A 556 -2.64 34.43 7.66
N VAL A 557 -2.88 33.78 8.82
CA VAL A 557 -1.81 33.22 9.66
C VAL A 557 -0.94 32.24 8.87
N MET A 558 -1.53 31.26 8.20
CA MET A 558 -0.79 30.31 7.36
C MET A 558 -0.03 31.01 6.22
N THR A 559 -0.56 32.08 5.63
CA THR A 559 0.13 32.84 4.57
C THR A 559 1.42 33.48 5.08
N TYR A 560 1.40 34.05 6.29
CA TYR A 560 2.60 34.57 6.95
C TYR A 560 3.57 33.44 7.32
N LEU A 561 3.04 32.34 7.87
CA LEU A 561 3.86 31.20 8.29
C LEU A 561 4.55 30.49 7.11
N SER A 562 3.92 30.41 5.93
CA SER A 562 4.54 29.88 4.71
C SER A 562 5.79 30.65 4.27
N ARG A 563 5.96 31.88 4.73
CA ARG A 563 7.12 32.72 4.40
C ARG A 563 8.21 32.66 5.47
N THR A 564 8.02 31.86 6.51
CA THR A 564 8.94 31.80 7.64
C THR A 564 10.34 31.37 7.21
N GLY A 565 11.34 32.17 7.58
CA GLY A 565 12.75 31.87 7.29
C GLY A 565 13.17 32.04 5.84
N LEU A 566 12.37 32.68 4.97
CA LEU A 566 12.73 33.03 3.59
C LEU A 566 13.26 34.48 3.49
N THR A 567 14.42 34.70 2.88
CA THR A 567 14.91 36.07 2.58
C THR A 567 14.11 36.79 1.51
N ASP A 568 13.55 36.06 0.54
CA ASP A 568 12.67 36.63 -0.48
C ASP A 568 11.20 36.43 -0.07
N GLY A 569 10.69 37.38 0.72
CA GLY A 569 9.28 37.43 1.13
C GLY A 569 9.00 37.18 2.62
N GLY A 570 9.92 36.57 3.36
CA GLY A 570 9.77 36.29 4.80
C GLY A 570 10.29 37.38 5.72
N TYR A 571 11.46 37.96 5.42
CA TYR A 571 12.00 39.13 6.11
C TYR A 571 12.85 39.96 5.16
N LYS A 572 12.86 41.28 5.34
CA LYS A 572 13.71 42.18 4.53
C LYS A 572 15.08 42.33 5.18
N GLY A 573 16.09 41.76 4.54
CA GLY A 573 17.50 41.88 4.95
C GLY A 573 18.19 43.10 4.35
N GLU A 574 18.73 43.98 5.20
CA GLU A 574 19.51 45.15 4.80
C GLU A 574 20.92 45.09 5.41
N VAL A 575 21.94 45.39 4.61
CA VAL A 575 23.32 45.52 5.11
C VAL A 575 23.51 46.95 5.62
N LEU A 576 23.60 47.12 6.94
CA LEU A 576 23.73 48.42 7.58
C LEU A 576 25.13 49.03 7.46
N SER A 577 26.17 48.19 7.42
CA SER A 577 27.55 48.66 7.22
C SER A 577 28.48 47.52 6.77
N LYS A 578 29.33 47.79 5.78
CA LYS A 578 30.49 46.95 5.43
C LYS A 578 31.78 47.71 5.78
N ASN A 579 32.40 47.38 6.90
CA ASN A 579 33.74 47.91 7.22
C ASN A 579 34.84 46.95 6.72
N SER A 580 36.02 47.50 6.42
CA SER A 580 37.23 46.80 5.93
C SER A 580 37.70 45.64 6.83
N ASP A 581 37.29 45.63 8.10
CA ASP A 581 37.81 44.72 9.13
C ASP A 581 37.01 43.41 9.28
N ARG A 582 36.26 43.00 8.25
CA ARG A 582 35.41 41.78 8.24
C ARG A 582 34.30 41.76 9.30
N VAL A 583 33.88 42.93 9.78
CA VAL A 583 32.69 43.11 10.63
C VAL A 583 31.55 43.64 9.77
N GLN A 584 30.44 42.90 9.72
CA GLN A 584 29.25 43.22 8.93
C GLN A 584 28.05 43.33 9.86
N LYS A 585 27.25 44.37 9.66
CA LYS A 585 26.00 44.58 10.40
C LYS A 585 24.81 44.42 9.47
N TYR A 586 23.80 43.71 9.94
CA TYR A 586 22.61 43.36 9.20
C TYR A 586 21.36 43.76 9.99
N LYS A 587 20.31 44.13 9.26
CA LYS A 587 18.97 44.38 9.78
C LYS A 587 18.00 43.45 9.06
N ALA A 588 17.22 42.69 9.82
CA ALA A 588 16.12 41.88 9.35
C ALA A 588 14.82 42.47 9.91
N THR A 589 13.92 42.90 9.03
CA THR A 589 12.58 43.35 9.42
C THR A 589 11.59 42.22 9.17
N LEU A 590 10.96 41.72 10.23
CA LEU A 590 9.99 40.63 10.21
C LEU A 590 8.58 41.22 10.29
N SER A 591 7.73 40.93 9.31
CA SER A 591 6.36 41.43 9.28
C SER A 591 5.38 40.38 9.84
N PHE A 592 4.42 40.84 10.63
CA PHE A 592 3.30 40.09 11.19
C PHE A 592 1.98 40.75 10.79
N PRO A 593 0.82 40.11 11.00
CA PRO A 593 -0.47 40.76 10.77
C PRO A 593 -0.64 42.07 11.56
N ASN A 594 -0.21 42.09 12.82
CA ASN A 594 -0.40 43.24 13.72
C ASN A 594 0.91 43.87 14.20
N GLY A 595 1.90 44.02 13.32
CA GLY A 595 3.13 44.75 13.63
C GLY A 595 4.36 44.17 12.96
N GLU A 596 5.52 44.69 13.34
CA GLU A 596 6.81 44.26 12.82
C GLU A 596 7.82 44.11 13.95
N ILE A 597 8.67 43.09 13.88
CA ILE A 597 9.83 42.95 14.76
C ILE A 597 11.08 43.29 13.95
N VAL A 598 12.00 44.05 14.53
CA VAL A 598 13.29 44.35 13.90
C VAL A 598 14.39 43.62 14.63
N VAL A 599 15.14 42.81 13.89
CA VAL A 599 16.33 42.11 14.39
C VAL A 599 17.56 42.75 13.77
N VAL A 600 18.47 43.23 14.60
CA VAL A 600 19.77 43.75 14.18
C VAL A 600 20.85 42.79 14.65
N TYR A 601 21.70 42.31 13.74
CA TYR A 601 22.77 41.39 14.11
C TYR A 601 24.12 41.76 13.49
N THR A 602 25.19 41.42 14.21
CA THR A 602 26.58 41.73 13.84
C THR A 602 27.37 40.45 13.66
N GLU A 603 27.99 40.28 12.50
CA GLU A 603 28.88 39.17 12.18
C GLU A 603 30.32 39.65 12.07
N LYS A 604 31.26 38.88 12.63
CA LYS A 604 32.71 39.08 12.49
C LYS A 604 33.32 37.81 11.92
N GLN A 605 33.96 37.91 10.75
CA GLN A 605 34.56 36.75 10.05
C GLN A 605 33.57 35.59 9.84
N GLY A 606 32.30 35.90 9.54
CA GLY A 606 31.25 34.89 9.32
C GLY A 606 30.71 34.23 10.59
N LYS A 607 31.09 34.72 11.79
CA LYS A 607 30.51 34.31 13.08
C LYS A 607 29.66 35.42 13.66
N LEU A 608 28.48 35.07 14.14
CA LEU A 608 27.61 35.99 14.86
C LEU A 608 28.31 36.43 16.17
N THR A 609 28.27 37.73 16.48
CA THR A 609 28.94 38.33 17.65
C THR A 609 28.04 39.22 18.49
N GLY A 610 26.96 39.75 17.90
CA GLY A 610 25.96 40.54 18.61
C GLY A 610 24.60 40.47 17.93
N LEU A 611 23.55 40.61 18.72
CA LEU A 611 22.15 40.48 18.35
C LEU A 611 21.32 41.48 19.15
N SER A 612 20.40 42.18 18.49
CA SER A 612 19.41 43.04 19.13
C SER A 612 18.03 42.76 18.55
N ILE A 613 17.05 42.46 19.40
CA ILE A 613 15.65 42.29 19.03
C ILE A 613 14.88 43.52 19.51
N GLN A 614 14.23 44.22 18.58
CA GLN A 614 13.39 45.37 18.84
C GLN A 614 11.94 44.97 18.60
N VAL A 615 11.16 44.97 19.69
CA VAL A 615 9.73 44.69 19.68
C VAL A 615 8.96 46.03 19.72
N PRO A 616 7.87 46.17 18.96
CA PRO A 616 6.98 47.33 19.07
C PRO A 616 6.34 47.37 20.45
N ASN A 617 6.21 48.59 21.00
CA ASN A 617 5.62 48.84 22.31
C ASN A 617 4.11 48.62 22.32
#